data_AF-A0A7D4P3S0-F1
#
_entry.id   AF-A0A7D4P3S0-F1
#
_cell.length_a   1.000
_cell.length_b   1.000
_cell.length_c   1.000
_cell.angle_alpha   90.00
_cell.angle_beta   90.00
_cell.angle_gamma   90.00
#
_symmetry.space_group_name_H-M   'P 1'
#
loop_
_entity.id
_entity.type
_entity.pdbx_description
1 polymer ?
#
loop_
_entity_poly.entity_id
_entity_poly.type
_entity_poly.pdbx_seq_one_letter_code
_entity_poly.pdbx_strand_id
1 'polypeptide(L)'
;MTNLNARKWPAILTVSSLGLLLAACGGGGSSDITSLSADTATVSGTVPGTLIEAFCADGRYFSTHSVQNGTAEHPFELDLPIGLACRLVMTTNERAQNRIITAIQLQANGETGGNFALNSALNLGYVPLAKDDDGDGIDDISGQNVIDGNGDGVVDAPLQHDLGSNTALMVRQLSNDPLDTDGDDIPDYYEDDDHDGVNNYEDDDDDNDGTPDSSDEDNHDHDGDGIDDDYDRDSDNDGSDDNSSNSTVYTPVETYTVTRGRLLASQCAQCHGTNGHSTTSWDSIAGESAGEIIEEMNEYPTSHIMGAQGIGYTQSEIEDLAAYLSTLSSSESDGEESYEEESDD
;
A
#
# COMPACT_ATOMS: atom_id res chain seq x y z
N MET A 1 -26.52 70.20 -12.04
CA MET A 1 -26.88 68.92 -11.39
C MET A 1 -25.84 67.91 -11.81
N THR A 2 -25.16 67.29 -10.83
CA THR A 2 -24.31 66.06 -10.89
C THR A 2 -23.12 66.07 -11.86
N ASN A 3 -21.85 65.79 -11.54
CA ASN A 3 -21.15 65.09 -10.44
C ASN A 3 -19.75 65.71 -10.26
N LEU A 4 -19.32 66.12 -9.05
CA LEU A 4 -18.48 65.39 -8.07
C LEU A 4 -17.18 64.79 -8.66
N ASN A 5 -16.00 65.39 -8.41
CA ASN A 5 -15.06 65.14 -7.28
C ASN A 5 -14.46 63.72 -7.31
N ALA A 6 -13.17 63.44 -7.20
CA ALA A 6 -12.11 63.99 -6.33
C ALA A 6 -10.70 63.57 -6.88
N ARG A 7 -9.64 64.39 -6.79
CA ARG A 7 -8.49 64.35 -5.82
C ARG A 7 -7.96 62.92 -5.51
N LYS A 8 -6.66 62.58 -5.40
CA LYS A 8 -5.34 63.25 -5.36
C LYS A 8 -4.22 62.14 -5.34
N TRP A 9 -3.11 62.34 -6.07
CA TRP A 9 -1.64 62.09 -5.85
C TRP A 9 -1.10 60.85 -5.05
N PRO A 10 0.24 60.57 -4.98
CA PRO A 10 1.29 60.28 -6.00
C PRO A 10 2.22 59.07 -5.61
N ALA A 11 3.10 58.55 -6.49
CA ALA A 11 4.31 57.75 -6.15
C ALA A 11 5.19 57.55 -7.41
N ILE A 12 6.36 58.20 -7.57
CA ILE A 12 7.73 57.90 -7.08
C ILE A 12 8.40 56.67 -7.74
N LEU A 13 9.39 57.01 -8.57
CA LEU A 13 10.61 56.32 -9.02
C LEU A 13 11.00 54.98 -8.34
N THR A 14 11.30 53.98 -9.15
CA THR A 14 12.31 52.95 -8.85
C THR A 14 13.18 52.64 -10.07
N VAL A 15 14.44 52.32 -9.77
CA VAL A 15 15.64 52.37 -10.60
C VAL A 15 15.81 51.07 -11.41
N SER A 16 16.13 51.20 -12.70
CA SER A 16 16.62 50.09 -13.52
C SER A 16 18.10 49.83 -13.24
N SER A 17 18.40 48.64 -12.72
CA SER A 17 19.75 48.07 -12.68
C SER A 17 19.82 46.89 -13.63
N LEU A 18 20.47 47.11 -14.77
CA LEU A 18 20.78 46.13 -15.80
C LEU A 18 22.06 45.39 -15.38
N GLY A 19 21.92 44.16 -14.89
CA GLY A 19 23.02 43.25 -14.58
C GLY A 19 23.06 42.12 -15.60
N LEU A 20 23.95 42.26 -16.59
CA LEU A 20 24.32 41.22 -17.56
C LEU A 20 25.30 40.25 -16.86
N LEU A 21 24.97 38.97 -16.77
CA LEU A 21 25.92 37.91 -16.41
C LEU A 21 25.70 36.67 -17.27
N LEU A 22 26.83 36.06 -17.60
CA LEU A 22 27.13 35.26 -18.77
C LEU A 22 26.42 33.90 -18.77
N ALA A 23 25.94 33.49 -19.95
CA ALA A 23 25.61 32.12 -20.26
C ALA A 23 26.90 31.28 -20.35
N ALA A 24 27.08 30.37 -19.40
CA ALA A 24 28.00 29.25 -19.50
C ALA A 24 27.22 28.03 -19.99
N CYS A 25 27.54 27.59 -21.21
CA CYS A 25 27.16 26.27 -21.71
C CYS A 25 28.21 25.29 -21.19
N GLY A 26 27.81 24.44 -20.24
CA GLY A 26 28.60 23.33 -19.73
C GLY A 26 27.67 22.13 -19.61
N GLY A 27 27.65 21.30 -20.65
CA GLY A 27 27.01 19.99 -20.62
C GLY A 27 27.89 18.99 -19.88
N GLY A 28 27.28 18.31 -18.92
CA GLY A 28 27.81 17.13 -18.23
C GLY A 28 26.61 16.45 -17.60
N GLY A 29 26.20 15.32 -18.17
CA GLY A 29 24.99 14.60 -17.78
C GLY A 29 25.06 14.19 -16.32
N SER A 30 24.17 14.76 -15.52
CA SER A 30 23.63 14.10 -14.35
C SER A 30 22.35 13.45 -14.85
N SER A 31 22.23 12.14 -14.68
CA SER A 31 20.94 11.48 -14.76
C SER A 31 20.09 12.11 -13.65
N ASP A 32 19.33 13.15 -14.00
CA ASP A 32 18.19 13.56 -13.21
C ASP A 32 17.23 12.37 -13.27
N ILE A 33 17.40 11.46 -12.31
CA ILE A 33 16.27 10.71 -11.77
C ILE A 33 15.35 11.82 -11.29
N THR A 34 14.38 12.20 -12.12
CA THR A 34 13.17 12.80 -11.62
C THR A 34 12.62 11.76 -10.66
N SER A 35 12.95 11.89 -9.37
CA SER A 35 12.22 11.20 -8.31
C SER A 35 10.77 11.53 -8.61
N LEU A 36 9.99 10.51 -9.00
CA LEU A 36 8.55 10.62 -8.99
C LEU A 36 8.23 11.01 -7.56
N SER A 37 7.95 12.30 -7.34
CA SER A 37 7.39 12.75 -6.07
C SER A 37 6.08 11.99 -5.99
N ALA A 38 6.04 10.90 -5.23
CA ALA A 38 4.78 10.32 -4.82
C ALA A 38 4.01 11.48 -4.18
N ASP A 39 2.86 11.84 -4.75
CA ASP A 39 2.03 12.86 -4.12
C ASP A 39 1.68 12.33 -2.74
N THR A 40 2.12 13.03 -1.69
CA THR A 40 1.83 12.68 -0.30
C THR A 40 0.63 13.48 0.21
N ALA A 41 -0.08 12.91 1.17
CA ALA A 41 -1.13 13.57 1.93
C ALA A 41 -0.85 13.44 3.42
N THR A 42 -1.04 14.55 4.14
CA THR A 42 -0.84 14.58 5.59
C THR A 42 -2.05 13.98 6.31
N VAL A 43 -1.81 13.00 7.16
CA VAL A 43 -2.71 12.60 8.25
C VAL A 43 -2.37 13.43 9.48
N SER A 44 -3.39 14.03 10.09
CA SER A 44 -3.24 14.89 11.27
C SER A 44 -4.29 14.56 12.30
N GLY A 45 -4.02 14.84 13.56
CA GLY A 45 -4.97 14.62 14.64
C GLY A 45 -4.37 14.94 16.00
N THR A 46 -5.09 14.57 17.05
CA THR A 46 -4.60 14.55 18.42
C THR A 46 -4.77 13.16 19.02
N VAL A 47 -3.76 12.74 19.78
CA VAL A 47 -3.69 11.41 20.40
C VAL A 47 -3.18 11.54 21.84
N PRO A 48 -3.56 10.64 22.75
CA PRO A 48 -2.92 10.54 24.05
C PRO A 48 -1.52 9.90 23.96
N GLY A 49 -1.26 9.14 22.88
CA GLY A 49 0.03 8.52 22.61
C GLY A 49 1.15 9.48 22.25
N THR A 50 2.33 8.91 22.07
CA THR A 50 3.60 9.64 21.86
C THR A 50 4.25 9.31 20.54
N LEU A 51 4.04 8.08 20.04
CA LEU A 51 4.53 7.62 18.73
C LEU A 51 3.32 7.17 17.90
N ILE A 52 3.33 7.58 16.63
CA ILE A 52 2.34 7.22 15.61
C ILE A 52 3.09 6.66 14.43
N GLU A 53 2.68 5.47 14.02
CA GLU A 53 3.34 4.64 13.02
C GLU A 53 2.33 4.27 11.94
N ALA A 54 2.81 4.15 10.71
CA ALA A 54 2.05 3.68 9.59
C ALA A 54 2.85 2.64 8.82
N PHE A 55 2.23 1.47 8.65
CA PHE A 55 2.76 0.36 7.87
C PHE A 55 1.96 0.28 6.58
N CYS A 56 2.63 0.26 5.43
CA CYS A 56 1.98 0.32 4.14
C CYS A 56 2.09 -1.00 3.38
N ALA A 57 1.11 -1.30 2.54
CA ALA A 57 1.01 -2.57 1.81
C ALA A 57 2.13 -2.80 0.76
N ASP A 58 3.02 -1.83 0.55
CA ASP A 58 4.23 -1.95 -0.26
C ASP A 58 5.50 -2.18 0.58
N GLY A 59 5.37 -2.47 1.87
CA GLY A 59 6.47 -2.62 2.84
C GLY A 59 6.70 -1.34 3.63
N ARG A 60 6.65 -0.18 2.97
CA ARG A 60 7.10 1.09 3.55
C ARG A 60 6.50 1.44 4.91
N TYR A 61 7.39 1.72 5.85
CA TYR A 61 7.10 2.26 7.16
C TYR A 61 7.27 3.78 7.26
N PHE A 62 6.34 4.44 7.97
CA PHE A 62 6.42 5.87 8.29
C PHE A 62 6.09 6.09 9.76
N SER A 63 6.81 7.01 10.42
CA SER A 63 6.50 7.35 11.81
C SER A 63 6.65 8.84 12.14
N THR A 64 5.94 9.26 13.18
CA THR A 64 6.02 10.61 13.73
C THR A 64 5.78 10.56 15.23
N HIS A 65 6.30 11.56 15.94
CA HIS A 65 6.02 11.72 17.36
C HIS A 65 5.00 12.83 17.57
N SER A 66 4.04 12.59 18.46
CA SER A 66 3.09 13.62 18.86
C SER A 66 3.78 14.70 19.72
N VAL A 67 3.28 15.94 19.64
CA VAL A 67 3.85 17.07 20.37
C VAL A 67 3.16 17.20 21.73
N GLN A 68 3.86 16.82 22.79
CA GLN A 68 3.35 17.02 24.15
C GLN A 68 3.08 18.51 24.43
N ASN A 69 1.85 18.82 24.82
CA ASN A 69 1.35 20.16 25.09
C ASN A 69 0.79 20.30 26.53
N GLY A 70 0.98 19.28 27.37
CA GLY A 70 0.46 19.22 28.74
C GLY A 70 -1.03 18.89 28.85
N THR A 71 -1.66 18.43 27.76
CA THR A 71 -3.01 17.87 27.74
C THR A 71 -2.95 16.37 27.41
N ALA A 72 -4.09 15.69 27.33
CA ALA A 72 -4.18 14.32 26.81
C ALA A 72 -4.39 14.27 25.28
N GLU A 73 -4.35 15.44 24.61
CA GLU A 73 -4.58 15.59 23.18
C GLU A 73 -3.30 16.14 22.53
N HIS A 74 -2.33 15.26 22.30
CA HIS A 74 -1.06 15.62 21.68
C HIS A 74 -1.20 15.68 20.16
N PRO A 75 -0.98 16.83 19.50
CA PRO A 75 -1.10 16.93 18.05
C PRO A 75 0.03 16.20 17.34
N PHE A 76 -0.29 15.57 16.21
CA PHE A 76 0.67 14.94 15.31
C PHE A 76 0.33 15.25 13.85
N GLU A 77 1.34 15.17 12.99
CA GLU A 77 1.24 15.22 11.53
C GLU A 77 2.16 14.14 10.96
N LEU A 78 1.64 13.32 10.03
CA LEU A 78 2.34 12.24 9.35
C LEU A 78 2.02 12.31 7.86
N ASP A 79 3.03 12.43 7.01
CA ASP A 79 2.83 12.47 5.56
C ASP A 79 2.89 11.04 5.01
N LEU A 80 1.81 10.61 4.35
CA LEU A 80 1.72 9.27 3.74
C LEU A 80 1.49 9.38 2.22
N PRO A 81 1.93 8.40 1.42
CA PRO A 81 1.65 8.38 -0.01
C PRO A 81 0.15 8.31 -0.33
N ILE A 82 -0.31 9.10 -1.30
CA ILE A 82 -1.69 9.05 -1.79
C ILE A 82 -1.91 7.74 -2.55
N GLY A 83 -3.07 7.10 -2.34
CA GLY A 83 -3.49 5.90 -3.05
C GLY A 83 -2.87 4.59 -2.55
N LEU A 84 -1.80 4.65 -1.76
CA LEU A 84 -1.20 3.52 -1.08
C LEU A 84 -2.04 3.14 0.15
N ALA A 85 -2.29 1.84 0.34
CA ALA A 85 -2.99 1.35 1.51
C ALA A 85 -1.99 1.29 2.68
N CYS A 86 -2.32 1.94 3.78
CA CYS A 86 -1.55 1.87 5.01
C CYS A 86 -2.49 1.67 6.19
N ARG A 87 -1.95 1.10 7.26
CA ARG A 87 -2.59 1.03 8.58
C ARG A 87 -1.94 2.02 9.52
N LEU A 88 -2.60 2.33 10.63
CA LEU A 88 -2.05 3.20 11.66
C LEU A 88 -1.97 2.47 12.99
N VAL A 89 -0.84 2.64 13.67
CA VAL A 89 -0.63 2.19 15.03
C VAL A 89 -0.23 3.39 15.88
N MET A 90 -0.75 3.41 17.10
CA MET A 90 -0.37 4.37 18.11
C MET A 90 0.27 3.65 19.28
N THR A 91 1.44 4.14 19.68
CA THR A 91 2.08 3.71 20.91
C THR A 91 1.88 4.76 22.00
N THR A 92 1.56 4.30 23.21
CA THR A 92 1.51 5.15 24.39
C THR A 92 2.50 4.65 25.45
N ASN A 93 3.08 5.59 26.21
CA ASN A 93 4.16 5.31 27.18
C ASN A 93 5.39 4.64 26.55
N GLU A 94 5.83 5.12 25.39
CA GLU A 94 6.92 4.58 24.56
C GLU A 94 8.28 4.37 25.26
N ARG A 95 8.47 4.93 26.46
CA ARG A 95 9.72 4.81 27.26
C ARG A 95 9.54 4.08 28.59
N ALA A 96 8.37 3.50 28.82
CA ALA A 96 8.06 2.80 30.05
C ALA A 96 7.88 1.30 29.78
N GLN A 97 8.05 0.49 30.82
CA GLN A 97 7.82 -0.97 30.74
C GLN A 97 6.34 -1.34 30.55
N ASN A 98 5.45 -0.36 30.52
CA ASN A 98 4.02 -0.50 30.24
C ASN A 98 3.66 0.29 28.98
N ARG A 99 4.45 0.07 27.92
CA ARG A 99 4.16 0.56 26.58
C ARG A 99 2.91 -0.15 26.10
N ILE A 100 1.94 0.63 25.62
CA ILE A 100 0.70 0.11 25.07
C ILE A 100 0.73 0.41 23.58
N ILE A 101 0.52 -0.64 22.78
CA ILE A 101 0.40 -0.55 21.33
C ILE A 101 -1.09 -0.64 21.00
N THR A 102 -1.56 0.25 20.13
CA THR A 102 -2.98 0.29 19.76
C THR A 102 -3.10 0.49 18.26
N ALA A 103 -3.49 -0.57 17.55
CA ALA A 103 -3.88 -0.49 16.16
C ALA A 103 -5.15 0.37 16.01
N ILE A 104 -5.22 1.16 14.95
CA ILE A 104 -6.34 2.09 14.70
C ILE A 104 -7.06 1.68 13.41
N GLN A 105 -8.28 1.16 13.56
CA GLN A 105 -9.20 0.96 12.45
C GLN A 105 -9.94 2.26 12.12
N LEU A 106 -9.98 2.62 10.85
CA LEU A 106 -10.75 3.77 10.39
C LEU A 106 -12.10 3.31 9.85
N GLN A 107 -13.17 3.93 10.34
CA GLN A 107 -14.51 3.78 9.78
C GLN A 107 -14.88 5.01 8.95
N ALA A 108 -15.15 4.81 7.66
CA ALA A 108 -15.59 5.86 6.76
C ALA A 108 -16.57 5.33 5.71
N ASN A 109 -17.57 6.14 5.35
CA ASN A 109 -18.58 5.83 4.33
C ASN A 109 -19.34 4.50 4.54
N GLY A 110 -19.38 4.00 5.79
CA GLY A 110 -20.02 2.73 6.14
C GLY A 110 -19.15 1.49 6.01
N GLU A 111 -17.85 1.67 5.74
CA GLU A 111 -16.82 0.62 5.75
C GLU A 111 -15.87 0.85 6.94
N THR A 112 -15.35 -0.22 7.52
CA THR A 112 -14.38 -0.22 8.63
C THR A 112 -13.23 -1.15 8.25
N GLY A 113 -11.99 -0.76 8.55
CA GLY A 113 -10.80 -1.60 8.38
C GLY A 113 -9.53 -0.92 8.91
N GLY A 114 -8.48 -1.71 9.15
CA GLY A 114 -7.16 -1.20 9.54
C GLY A 114 -6.46 -0.51 8.37
N ASN A 115 -6.61 -1.06 7.17
CA ASN A 115 -6.04 -0.49 5.95
C ASN A 115 -6.90 0.65 5.36
N PHE A 116 -6.25 1.76 5.03
CA PHE A 116 -6.87 2.87 4.29
C PHE A 116 -5.90 3.48 3.29
N ALA A 117 -6.43 4.04 2.20
CA ALA A 117 -5.68 4.82 1.24
C ALA A 117 -6.14 6.27 1.28
N LEU A 118 -5.19 7.21 1.30
CA LEU A 118 -5.50 8.64 1.24
C LEU A 118 -5.76 9.09 -0.20
N ASN A 119 -6.70 10.01 -0.36
CA ASN A 119 -6.92 10.79 -1.59
C ASN A 119 -6.48 12.25 -1.43
N SER A 120 -6.45 12.73 -0.19
CA SER A 120 -6.09 14.09 0.21
C SER A 120 -5.77 14.12 1.70
N ALA A 121 -5.28 15.25 2.20
CA ALA A 121 -5.04 15.42 3.63
C ALA A 121 -6.25 15.02 4.50
N LEU A 122 -5.97 14.26 5.55
CA LEU A 122 -6.94 13.71 6.47
C LEU A 122 -6.72 14.30 7.87
N ASN A 123 -7.80 14.70 8.52
CA ASN A 123 -7.77 15.10 9.92
C ASN A 123 -8.65 14.12 10.71
N LEU A 124 -8.03 13.35 11.61
CA LEU A 124 -8.69 12.38 12.47
C LEU A 124 -9.42 13.05 13.64
N GLY A 125 -9.17 14.32 13.93
CA GLY A 125 -9.63 14.93 15.18
C GLY A 125 -8.92 14.30 16.37
N TYR A 126 -9.64 14.09 17.47
CA TYR A 126 -9.10 13.40 18.64
C TYR A 126 -9.38 11.90 18.54
N VAL A 127 -8.31 11.11 18.56
CA VAL A 127 -8.36 9.64 18.62
C VAL A 127 -8.08 9.23 20.07
N PRO A 128 -9.11 8.86 20.85
CA PRO A 128 -8.93 8.49 22.24
C PRO A 128 -8.34 7.08 22.37
N LEU A 129 -7.52 6.85 23.38
CA LEU A 129 -7.24 5.49 23.86
C LEU A 129 -8.51 4.94 24.52
N ALA A 130 -9.00 3.80 24.06
CA ALA A 130 -9.98 3.02 24.80
C ALA A 130 -9.30 2.47 26.06
N LYS A 131 -9.90 2.71 27.22
CA LYS A 131 -9.32 2.38 28.53
C LYS A 131 -10.34 1.67 29.39
N ASP A 132 -9.89 0.67 30.12
CA ASP A 132 -10.64 0.05 31.20
C ASP A 132 -9.91 0.36 32.52
N ASP A 133 -9.96 1.63 32.97
CA ASP A 133 -9.23 2.05 34.19
C ASP A 133 -9.78 1.36 35.46
N ASP A 134 -11.01 0.81 35.42
CA ASP A 134 -11.66 0.15 36.55
C ASP A 134 -11.70 -1.39 36.49
N GLY A 135 -11.27 -1.97 35.37
CA GLY A 135 -11.08 -3.40 35.15
C GLY A 135 -12.39 -4.18 35.13
N ASP A 136 -13.50 -3.54 34.76
CA ASP A 136 -14.82 -4.16 34.71
C ASP A 136 -15.14 -4.83 33.36
N GLY A 137 -14.20 -4.74 32.42
CA GLY A 137 -14.28 -5.26 31.06
C GLY A 137 -15.08 -4.36 30.13
N ILE A 138 -15.24 -3.07 30.45
CA ILE A 138 -15.96 -2.08 29.66
C ILE A 138 -15.09 -0.84 29.45
N ASP A 139 -15.03 -0.34 28.21
CA ASP A 139 -14.26 0.87 27.88
C ASP A 139 -14.95 2.07 28.54
N ASP A 140 -14.21 2.79 29.37
CA ASP A 140 -14.63 3.97 30.11
C ASP A 140 -15.15 5.10 29.20
N ILE A 141 -14.74 5.09 27.93
CA ILE A 141 -15.10 6.12 26.94
C ILE A 141 -16.27 5.65 26.07
N SER A 142 -16.16 4.52 25.38
CA SER A 142 -17.17 4.05 24.43
C SER A 142 -18.27 3.19 25.05
N GLY A 143 -18.04 2.61 26.24
CA GLY A 143 -18.96 1.67 26.89
C GLY A 143 -19.03 0.31 26.20
N GLN A 144 -18.05 -0.03 25.36
CA GLN A 144 -17.96 -1.33 24.68
C GLN A 144 -17.20 -2.34 25.53
N ASN A 145 -17.46 -3.64 25.31
CA ASN A 145 -16.72 -4.69 26.00
C ASN A 145 -15.23 -4.64 25.60
N VAL A 146 -14.38 -4.68 26.61
CA VAL A 146 -12.92 -4.72 26.48
C VAL A 146 -12.46 -6.15 26.67
N ILE A 147 -11.70 -6.65 25.70
CA ILE A 147 -10.88 -7.85 25.88
C ILE A 147 -9.49 -7.31 26.21
N ASP A 148 -9.10 -7.43 27.48
CA ASP A 148 -7.76 -7.10 28.01
C ASP A 148 -7.20 -8.39 28.60
N GLY A 149 -6.70 -9.23 27.70
CA GLY A 149 -6.13 -10.55 27.97
C GLY A 149 -4.78 -10.47 28.69
N ASN A 150 -4.00 -9.41 28.46
CA ASN A 150 -2.69 -9.20 29.08
C ASN A 150 -2.76 -8.40 30.40
N GLY A 151 -3.90 -7.77 30.69
CA GLY A 151 -4.19 -7.03 31.93
C GLY A 151 -3.50 -5.67 32.01
N ASP A 152 -3.18 -5.03 30.89
CA ASP A 152 -2.48 -3.75 30.82
C ASP A 152 -3.41 -2.52 30.91
N GLY A 153 -4.73 -2.76 30.93
CA GLY A 153 -5.78 -1.75 31.03
C GLY A 153 -6.20 -1.14 29.69
N VAL A 154 -5.75 -1.72 28.57
CA VAL A 154 -6.14 -1.33 27.20
C VAL A 154 -6.77 -2.51 26.47
N VAL A 155 -7.57 -2.18 25.46
CA VAL A 155 -8.25 -3.15 24.63
C VAL A 155 -7.25 -3.81 23.69
N ASP A 156 -7.16 -5.14 23.70
CA ASP A 156 -6.36 -5.96 22.76
C ASP A 156 -7.00 -6.04 21.35
N ALA A 157 -8.05 -5.27 21.09
CA ALA A 157 -8.70 -5.19 19.80
C ALA A 157 -8.42 -3.81 19.18
N PRO A 158 -8.29 -3.73 17.84
CA PRO A 158 -8.06 -2.46 17.17
C PRO A 158 -9.10 -1.39 17.54
N LEU A 159 -8.61 -0.18 17.81
CA LEU A 159 -9.44 0.98 18.12
C LEU A 159 -10.18 1.44 16.87
N GLN A 160 -11.51 1.36 16.89
CA GLN A 160 -12.35 1.88 15.81
C GLN A 160 -12.59 3.37 15.94
N HIS A 161 -12.20 4.13 14.91
CA HIS A 161 -12.39 5.57 14.85
C HIS A 161 -13.32 5.97 13.69
N ASP A 162 -14.54 6.42 14.02
CA ASP A 162 -15.57 6.80 13.04
C ASP A 162 -15.38 8.24 12.55
N LEU A 163 -15.12 8.36 11.24
CA LEU A 163 -14.96 9.62 10.51
C LEU A 163 -16.21 9.98 9.70
N GLY A 164 -17.27 9.17 9.76
CA GLY A 164 -18.53 9.36 9.05
C GLY A 164 -18.35 9.35 7.53
N SER A 165 -19.01 10.28 6.82
CA SER A 165 -18.81 10.44 5.38
C SER A 165 -17.55 11.25 5.10
N ASN A 166 -16.51 10.60 4.56
CA ASN A 166 -15.21 11.21 4.32
C ASN A 166 -14.71 10.89 2.90
N THR A 167 -14.22 11.90 2.19
CA THR A 167 -13.69 11.76 0.82
C THR A 167 -12.16 11.76 0.77
N ALA A 168 -11.51 12.14 1.88
CA ALA A 168 -10.07 12.20 2.00
C ALA A 168 -9.41 10.82 2.13
N LEU A 169 -10.19 9.78 2.48
CA LEU A 169 -9.72 8.41 2.55
C LEU A 169 -10.68 7.43 1.85
N MET A 170 -10.15 6.26 1.52
CA MET A 170 -10.91 5.07 1.17
C MET A 170 -10.43 3.94 2.08
N VAL A 171 -11.35 3.34 2.83
CA VAL A 171 -11.05 2.12 3.58
C VAL A 171 -10.73 1.02 2.56
N ARG A 172 -9.70 0.23 2.84
CA ARG A 172 -9.27 -0.88 2.01
C ARG A 172 -9.38 -2.16 2.82
N GLN A 173 -9.79 -3.21 2.15
CA GLN A 173 -9.77 -4.56 2.69
C GLN A 173 -8.84 -5.33 1.76
N LEU A 174 -7.70 -5.72 2.31
CA LEU A 174 -6.74 -6.53 1.59
C LEU A 174 -7.18 -7.97 1.71
N SER A 175 -7.23 -8.69 0.60
CA SER A 175 -7.59 -10.12 0.59
C SER A 175 -6.44 -11.03 1.07
N ASN A 176 -5.23 -10.46 1.10
CA ASN A 176 -4.02 -11.01 1.66
C ASN A 176 -3.20 -9.80 2.09
N ASP A 177 -2.89 -9.70 3.37
CA ASP A 177 -2.04 -8.66 3.92
C ASP A 177 -0.80 -9.35 4.49
N PRO A 178 0.39 -9.18 3.89
CA PRO A 178 1.60 -9.80 4.41
C PRO A 178 2.01 -9.23 5.77
N LEU A 179 1.38 -8.14 6.23
CA LEU A 179 1.65 -7.49 7.51
C LEU A 179 0.59 -7.81 8.57
N ASP A 180 -0.37 -8.67 8.25
CA ASP A 180 -1.48 -9.11 9.12
C ASP A 180 -1.94 -10.47 8.61
N THR A 181 -1.15 -11.48 8.95
CA THR A 181 -1.30 -12.84 8.44
C THR A 181 -2.61 -13.47 8.90
N ASP A 182 -3.07 -13.11 10.11
CA ASP A 182 -4.27 -13.68 10.72
C ASP A 182 -5.56 -12.88 10.43
N GLY A 183 -5.41 -11.62 9.98
CA GLY A 183 -6.46 -10.73 9.52
C GLY A 183 -7.18 -9.99 10.64
N ASP A 184 -6.54 -9.75 11.79
CA ASP A 184 -7.12 -9.08 12.95
C ASP A 184 -6.88 -7.54 12.98
N ASP A 185 -6.18 -7.00 11.97
CA ASP A 185 -5.75 -5.60 11.79
C ASP A 185 -4.66 -5.12 12.79
N ILE A 186 -4.05 -6.01 13.58
CA ILE A 186 -2.80 -5.79 14.30
C ILE A 186 -1.64 -6.16 13.37
N PRO A 187 -0.55 -5.38 13.32
CA PRO A 187 0.63 -5.81 12.57
C PRO A 187 1.28 -7.04 13.22
N ASP A 188 1.66 -8.04 12.41
CA ASP A 188 2.40 -9.24 12.84
C ASP A 188 3.64 -8.86 13.69
N TYR A 189 4.32 -7.76 13.35
CA TYR A 189 5.43 -7.18 14.13
C TYR A 189 5.16 -6.96 15.63
N TYR A 190 3.89 -6.74 16.00
CA TYR A 190 3.47 -6.51 17.38
C TYR A 190 2.77 -7.72 18.01
N GLU A 191 2.72 -8.86 17.33
CA GLU A 191 2.19 -10.11 17.87
C GLU A 191 3.20 -10.82 18.79
N ASP A 192 2.80 -11.98 19.32
CA ASP A 192 3.53 -12.87 20.24
C ASP A 192 3.36 -14.29 19.68
N ASP A 193 4.10 -14.59 18.62
CA ASP A 193 3.87 -15.78 17.78
C ASP A 193 4.13 -17.08 18.56
N ASP A 194 5.19 -17.11 19.36
CA ASP A 194 5.55 -18.28 20.16
C ASP A 194 4.79 -18.36 21.51
N HIS A 195 4.05 -17.30 21.85
CA HIS A 195 3.24 -17.15 23.06
C HIS A 195 4.06 -17.21 24.36
N ASP A 196 5.30 -16.71 24.36
CA ASP A 196 6.13 -16.61 25.56
C ASP A 196 5.85 -15.36 26.40
N GLY A 197 5.10 -14.41 25.84
CA GLY A 197 4.69 -13.15 26.47
C GLY A 197 5.64 -11.98 26.21
N VAL A 198 6.56 -12.11 25.27
CA VAL A 198 7.33 -11.05 24.64
C VAL A 198 6.81 -10.90 23.20
N ASN A 199 6.56 -9.67 22.77
CA ASN A 199 6.13 -9.46 21.39
C ASN A 199 7.33 -9.60 20.46
N ASN A 200 7.10 -10.04 19.22
CA ASN A 200 8.14 -10.36 18.24
C ASN A 200 9.24 -9.28 18.15
N TYR A 201 8.89 -7.98 18.11
CA TYR A 201 9.89 -6.89 18.06
C TYR A 201 10.83 -6.73 19.27
N GLU A 202 10.53 -7.35 20.42
CA GLU A 202 11.40 -7.38 21.60
C GLU A 202 11.90 -8.78 21.95
N ASP A 203 11.53 -9.78 21.16
CA ASP A 203 12.07 -11.13 21.27
C ASP A 203 13.40 -11.22 20.53
N ASP A 204 14.29 -12.10 21.00
CA ASP A 204 15.57 -12.42 20.37
C ASP A 204 15.52 -13.80 19.65
N ASP A 205 14.39 -14.53 19.71
CA ASP A 205 14.10 -15.88 19.15
C ASP A 205 12.56 -16.03 18.98
N ASP A 206 11.95 -15.16 18.16
CA ASP A 206 10.48 -14.93 18.09
C ASP A 206 9.63 -16.11 17.60
N ASP A 207 10.23 -17.08 16.90
CA ASP A 207 9.61 -18.33 16.47
C ASP A 207 9.98 -19.54 17.37
N ASN A 208 10.89 -19.32 18.31
CA ASN A 208 11.41 -20.26 19.30
C ASN A 208 12.00 -21.54 18.69
N ASP A 209 12.61 -21.44 17.51
CA ASP A 209 13.30 -22.55 16.87
C ASP A 209 14.66 -22.86 17.53
N GLY A 210 15.17 -21.93 18.34
CA GLY A 210 16.42 -22.01 19.08
C GLY A 210 17.62 -21.37 18.39
N THR A 211 17.38 -20.59 17.34
CA THR A 211 18.32 -19.72 16.64
C THR A 211 17.97 -18.28 16.98
N PRO A 212 18.90 -17.46 17.50
CA PRO A 212 18.56 -16.07 17.76
C PRO A 212 18.31 -15.33 16.44
N ASP A 213 17.31 -14.44 16.37
CA ASP A 213 16.89 -13.72 15.15
C ASP A 213 18.08 -13.08 14.42
N SER A 214 18.99 -12.47 15.19
CA SER A 214 20.25 -11.88 14.69
C SER A 214 21.18 -12.83 13.91
N SER A 215 20.89 -14.13 13.98
CA SER A 215 21.64 -15.24 13.38
C SER A 215 20.75 -16.17 12.58
N ASP A 216 19.46 -15.86 12.44
CA ASP A 216 18.53 -16.60 11.59
C ASP A 216 18.64 -16.13 10.14
N GLU A 217 18.49 -17.05 9.20
CA GLU A 217 18.48 -16.75 7.76
C GLU A 217 17.10 -16.30 7.28
N ASP A 218 16.01 -16.68 7.95
CA ASP A 218 14.67 -16.18 7.63
C ASP A 218 14.41 -14.81 8.27
N ASN A 219 14.67 -14.62 9.59
CA ASN A 219 14.34 -13.41 10.37
C ASN A 219 15.23 -12.15 10.18
N HIS A 220 15.67 -11.87 8.95
CA HIS A 220 16.41 -10.63 8.68
C HIS A 220 15.44 -9.48 8.43
N ASP A 221 15.34 -8.54 9.37
CA ASP A 221 14.65 -7.25 9.17
C ASP A 221 15.70 -6.15 8.87
N HIS A 222 16.09 -6.00 7.59
CA HIS A 222 17.23 -5.15 7.22
C HIS A 222 17.01 -3.65 7.44
N ASP A 223 15.77 -3.16 7.38
CA ASP A 223 15.44 -1.75 7.62
C ASP A 223 14.91 -1.49 9.04
N GLY A 224 14.62 -2.56 9.79
CA GLY A 224 14.17 -2.50 11.18
C GLY A 224 12.69 -2.13 11.30
N ASP A 225 11.88 -2.36 10.28
CA ASP A 225 10.46 -2.01 10.23
C ASP A 225 9.52 -3.10 10.71
N GLY A 226 10.08 -4.27 11.03
CA GLY A 226 9.36 -5.38 11.63
C GLY A 226 8.79 -6.38 10.66
N ILE A 227 9.07 -6.22 9.37
CA ILE A 227 8.71 -7.15 8.33
C ILE A 227 9.97 -7.92 8.00
N ASP A 228 9.87 -9.23 8.07
CA ASP A 228 10.98 -10.08 7.70
C ASP A 228 11.33 -9.90 6.21
N ASP A 229 12.62 -9.84 5.83
CA ASP A 229 13.09 -9.59 4.47
C ASP A 229 12.44 -10.52 3.43
N ASP A 230 12.13 -11.76 3.82
CA ASP A 230 11.48 -12.76 2.98
C ASP A 230 10.01 -12.40 2.64
N TYR A 231 9.38 -11.58 3.48
CA TYR A 231 8.02 -11.05 3.35
C TYR A 231 7.98 -9.54 3.04
N ASP A 232 9.09 -8.84 3.22
CA ASP A 232 9.28 -7.46 2.81
C ASP A 232 9.67 -7.37 1.33
N ARG A 233 9.11 -6.38 0.65
CA ARG A 233 9.46 -6.09 -0.74
C ARG A 233 10.44 -4.94 -0.85
N ASP A 234 10.65 -4.13 0.16
CA ASP A 234 11.56 -2.97 0.17
C ASP A 234 12.40 -3.05 1.45
N SER A 235 13.12 -4.16 1.62
CA SER A 235 13.85 -4.60 2.82
C SER A 235 14.90 -3.61 3.33
N ASP A 236 15.27 -2.60 2.55
CA ASP A 236 16.16 -1.51 3.00
C ASP A 236 15.49 -0.11 3.04
N ASN A 237 14.17 -0.07 2.82
CA ASN A 237 13.31 1.12 2.74
C ASN A 237 13.83 2.20 1.80
N ASP A 238 14.55 1.83 0.75
CA ASP A 238 15.09 2.78 -0.21
C ASP A 238 14.03 3.28 -1.22
N GLY A 239 12.85 2.67 -1.18
CA GLY A 239 11.71 2.97 -2.04
C GLY A 239 11.62 2.08 -3.27
N SER A 240 12.35 0.95 -3.31
CA SER A 240 12.45 0.03 -4.44
C SER A 240 12.07 -1.40 -4.06
N ASP A 241 11.54 -2.17 -5.01
CA ASP A 241 11.21 -3.57 -4.77
C ASP A 241 12.46 -4.47 -4.93
N ASP A 242 12.95 -5.08 -3.85
CA ASP A 242 14.15 -5.93 -3.77
C ASP A 242 14.00 -7.26 -4.49
N ASN A 243 12.79 -7.79 -4.54
CA ASN A 243 12.45 -9.03 -5.24
C ASN A 243 12.29 -8.83 -6.75
N SER A 244 12.52 -7.61 -7.24
CA SER A 244 12.51 -7.25 -8.66
C SER A 244 13.90 -7.35 -9.31
N SER A 245 14.32 -8.57 -9.70
CA SER A 245 15.54 -8.79 -10.51
C SER A 245 15.50 -8.20 -11.94
N ASN A 246 14.47 -7.44 -12.27
CA ASN A 246 14.45 -6.57 -13.43
C ASN A 246 13.66 -5.35 -12.98
N SER A 247 14.20 -4.14 -13.18
CA SER A 247 13.45 -2.90 -13.06
C SER A 247 12.30 -2.89 -14.08
N THR A 248 11.27 -3.70 -13.83
CA THR A 248 9.92 -3.43 -14.23
C THR A 248 9.46 -2.40 -13.25
N VAL A 249 9.68 -1.14 -13.64
CA VAL A 249 8.90 -0.01 -13.15
C VAL A 249 7.49 -0.53 -12.92
N TYR A 250 7.11 -0.72 -11.65
CA TYR A 250 5.71 -0.77 -11.28
C TYR A 250 5.24 0.65 -11.60
N THR A 251 4.81 0.87 -12.83
CA THR A 251 3.83 1.91 -13.06
C THR A 251 2.59 1.34 -12.40
N PRO A 252 2.12 1.89 -11.27
CA PRO A 252 0.72 1.71 -10.94
C PRO A 252 0.00 2.08 -12.22
N VAL A 253 -0.93 1.24 -12.69
CA VAL A 253 -1.81 1.67 -13.78
C VAL A 253 -2.74 2.72 -13.16
N GLU A 254 -2.20 3.93 -12.97
CA GLU A 254 -2.86 5.11 -12.40
C GLU A 254 -4.12 5.46 -13.18
N THR A 255 -4.20 4.99 -14.43
CA THR A 255 -5.42 4.98 -15.21
C THR A 255 -5.53 3.67 -15.98
N TYR A 256 -6.35 2.74 -15.50
CA TYR A 256 -6.91 1.77 -16.42
C TYR A 256 -8.24 2.30 -16.91
N THR A 257 -8.36 2.46 -18.22
CA THR A 257 -9.69 2.58 -18.81
C THR A 257 -10.32 1.20 -18.68
N VAL A 258 -11.37 1.07 -17.86
CA VAL A 258 -12.25 -0.12 -17.90
C VAL A 258 -12.85 -0.17 -19.29
N THR A 259 -12.21 -0.91 -20.19
CA THR A 259 -12.79 -1.22 -21.48
C THR A 259 -13.78 -2.35 -21.29
N ARG A 260 -14.82 -2.36 -22.12
CA ARG A 260 -15.79 -3.46 -22.19
C ARG A 260 -15.06 -4.80 -22.38
N GLY A 261 -14.03 -4.84 -23.22
CA GLY A 261 -13.17 -6.01 -23.44
C GLY A 261 -12.45 -6.51 -22.19
N ARG A 262 -11.82 -5.62 -21.42
CA ARG A 262 -11.12 -6.00 -20.18
C ARG A 262 -12.07 -6.58 -19.14
N LEU A 263 -13.26 -6.00 -18.99
CA LEU A 263 -14.26 -6.52 -18.06
C LEU A 263 -14.75 -7.91 -18.47
N LEU A 264 -15.01 -8.11 -19.77
CA LEU A 264 -15.41 -9.41 -20.32
C LEU A 264 -14.29 -10.46 -20.17
N ALA A 265 -13.03 -10.05 -20.28
CA ALA A 265 -11.86 -10.93 -20.13
C ALA A 265 -11.51 -11.26 -18.66
N SER A 266 -12.17 -10.65 -17.66
CA SER A 266 -11.82 -10.83 -16.25
C SER A 266 -11.83 -12.29 -15.78
N GLN A 267 -12.72 -13.10 -16.33
CA GLN A 267 -12.83 -14.51 -15.98
C GLN A 267 -11.69 -15.36 -16.58
N CYS A 268 -11.05 -14.91 -17.66
CA CYS A 268 -9.96 -15.63 -18.33
C CYS A 268 -8.71 -15.72 -17.45
N ALA A 269 -8.48 -14.70 -16.61
CA ALA A 269 -7.31 -14.61 -15.74
C ALA A 269 -7.23 -15.73 -14.68
N GLN A 270 -8.37 -16.35 -14.35
CA GLN A 270 -8.42 -17.47 -13.38
C GLN A 270 -7.70 -18.73 -13.88
N CYS A 271 -7.49 -18.85 -15.20
CA CYS A 271 -6.82 -20.00 -15.80
C CYS A 271 -5.58 -19.60 -16.59
N HIS A 272 -5.64 -18.48 -17.32
CA HIS A 272 -4.58 -18.05 -18.22
C HIS A 272 -3.62 -17.01 -17.61
N GLY A 273 -3.76 -16.71 -16.31
CA GLY A 273 -2.96 -15.70 -15.61
C GLY A 273 -3.48 -14.28 -15.83
N THR A 274 -3.24 -13.39 -14.85
CA THR A 274 -3.73 -12.00 -14.86
C THR A 274 -3.08 -11.13 -15.94
N ASN A 275 -1.87 -11.50 -16.37
CA ASN A 275 -1.13 -10.91 -17.49
C ASN A 275 -1.22 -11.75 -18.78
N GLY A 276 -2.08 -12.79 -18.81
CA GLY A 276 -2.19 -13.72 -19.94
C GLY A 276 -1.06 -14.77 -20.01
N HIS A 277 -0.16 -14.80 -19.03
CA HIS A 277 0.85 -15.84 -18.87
C HIS A 277 0.42 -16.84 -17.80
N SER A 278 0.12 -18.07 -18.22
CA SER A 278 -0.26 -19.15 -17.32
C SER A 278 0.98 -19.77 -16.67
N THR A 279 0.95 -19.93 -15.34
CA THR A 279 1.99 -20.66 -14.57
C THR A 279 1.62 -22.11 -14.30
N THR A 280 0.53 -22.59 -14.92
CA THR A 280 -0.03 -23.93 -14.70
C THR A 280 -0.11 -24.70 -16.02
N SER A 281 -0.83 -25.83 -16.05
CA SER A 281 -1.05 -26.61 -17.28
C SER A 281 -2.01 -25.96 -18.30
N TRP A 282 -2.52 -24.76 -18.03
CA TRP A 282 -3.33 -23.99 -18.98
C TRP A 282 -2.44 -23.23 -19.96
N ASP A 283 -2.92 -23.02 -21.19
CA ASP A 283 -2.18 -22.30 -22.21
C ASP A 283 -2.02 -20.80 -21.84
N SER A 284 -0.93 -20.19 -22.28
CA SER A 284 -0.77 -18.73 -22.17
C SER A 284 -1.40 -18.07 -23.38
N ILE A 285 -2.15 -17.00 -23.15
CA ILE A 285 -2.88 -16.24 -24.18
C ILE A 285 -2.19 -14.89 -24.50
N ALA A 286 -1.17 -14.53 -23.72
CA ALA A 286 -0.38 -13.34 -23.96
C ALA A 286 0.47 -13.49 -25.23
N GLY A 287 0.41 -12.49 -26.10
CA GLY A 287 1.10 -12.48 -27.40
C GLY A 287 0.29 -13.02 -28.57
N GLU A 288 -0.88 -13.61 -28.33
CA GLU A 288 -1.78 -14.06 -29.39
C GLU A 288 -2.46 -12.88 -30.10
N SER A 289 -2.72 -13.04 -31.41
CA SER A 289 -3.48 -12.05 -32.15
C SER A 289 -4.96 -12.10 -31.79
N ALA A 290 -5.66 -10.97 -31.91
CA ALA A 290 -7.11 -10.94 -31.70
C ALA A 290 -7.86 -11.93 -32.61
N GLY A 291 -7.32 -12.20 -33.82
CA GLY A 291 -7.90 -13.16 -34.74
C GLY A 291 -7.81 -14.60 -34.25
N GLU A 292 -6.66 -14.99 -33.70
CA GLU A 292 -6.44 -16.32 -33.12
C GLU A 292 -7.33 -16.53 -31.90
N ILE A 293 -7.38 -15.56 -30.99
CA ILE A 293 -8.26 -15.63 -29.80
C ILE A 293 -9.73 -15.77 -30.20
N ILE A 294 -10.20 -15.08 -31.25
CA ILE A 294 -11.58 -15.20 -31.75
C ILE A 294 -11.81 -16.60 -32.36
N GLU A 295 -10.83 -17.14 -33.08
CA GLU A 295 -10.92 -18.46 -33.70
C GLU A 295 -11.04 -19.54 -32.61
N GLU A 296 -10.15 -19.51 -31.62
CA GLU A 296 -10.13 -20.48 -30.52
C GLU A 296 -11.38 -20.44 -29.65
N MET A 297 -11.88 -19.24 -29.33
CA MET A 297 -13.13 -19.06 -28.58
C MET A 297 -14.35 -19.66 -29.30
N ASN A 298 -14.27 -19.84 -30.63
CA ASN A 298 -15.33 -20.41 -31.46
C ASN A 298 -15.06 -21.86 -31.90
N GLU A 299 -13.83 -22.36 -31.74
CA GLU A 299 -13.41 -23.67 -32.22
C GLU A 299 -13.93 -24.80 -31.31
N TYR A 300 -13.86 -24.59 -30.00
CA TYR A 300 -14.06 -25.67 -29.04
C TYR A 300 -15.54 -26.07 -28.84
N PRO A 301 -15.87 -27.39 -28.80
CA PRO A 301 -17.21 -27.84 -28.45
C PRO A 301 -17.53 -27.58 -26.98
N THR A 302 -18.80 -27.48 -26.59
CA THR A 302 -19.24 -27.22 -25.21
C THR A 302 -18.82 -28.28 -24.17
N SER A 303 -18.33 -29.43 -24.61
CA SER A 303 -17.71 -30.44 -23.75
C SER A 303 -16.28 -30.09 -23.33
N HIS A 304 -15.64 -29.15 -24.03
CA HIS A 304 -14.35 -28.56 -23.66
C HIS A 304 -14.58 -27.36 -22.74
N ILE A 305 -13.66 -27.12 -21.81
CA ILE A 305 -13.80 -26.02 -20.85
C ILE A 305 -13.90 -24.67 -21.56
N MET A 306 -13.07 -24.43 -22.58
CA MET A 306 -13.13 -23.19 -23.37
C MET A 306 -14.37 -23.11 -24.27
N GLY A 307 -14.92 -24.24 -24.72
CA GLY A 307 -16.20 -24.23 -25.43
C GLY A 307 -17.37 -23.91 -24.51
N ALA A 308 -17.31 -24.29 -23.23
CA ALA A 308 -18.28 -23.89 -22.22
C ALA A 308 -18.16 -22.41 -21.83
N GLN A 309 -16.94 -21.85 -21.83
CA GLN A 309 -16.72 -20.41 -21.66
C GLN A 309 -17.18 -19.62 -22.87
N GLY A 310 -16.88 -20.09 -24.10
CA GLY A 310 -17.21 -19.41 -25.35
C GLY A 310 -18.69 -19.15 -25.55
N ILE A 311 -19.57 -20.09 -25.17
CA ILE A 311 -21.03 -19.90 -25.27
C ILE A 311 -21.59 -18.84 -24.32
N GLY A 312 -20.83 -18.40 -23.32
CA GLY A 312 -21.21 -17.35 -22.39
C GLY A 312 -21.16 -15.94 -22.99
N TYR A 313 -20.54 -15.78 -24.17
CA TYR A 313 -20.31 -14.50 -24.82
C TYR A 313 -21.03 -14.44 -26.17
N THR A 314 -21.54 -13.26 -26.52
CA THR A 314 -21.93 -12.97 -27.90
C THR A 314 -20.70 -12.76 -28.78
N GLN A 315 -20.84 -12.92 -30.10
CA GLN A 315 -19.72 -12.70 -31.04
C GLN A 315 -19.07 -11.31 -30.89
N SER A 316 -19.86 -10.27 -30.65
CA SER A 316 -19.34 -8.92 -30.41
C SER A 316 -18.58 -8.81 -29.08
N GLU A 317 -18.95 -9.60 -28.07
CA GLU A 317 -18.23 -9.63 -26.79
C GLU A 317 -16.93 -10.42 -26.89
N ILE A 318 -16.89 -11.48 -27.71
CA ILE A 318 -15.67 -12.20 -28.06
C ILE A 318 -14.70 -11.27 -28.81
N GLU A 319 -15.19 -10.45 -29.74
CA GLU A 319 -14.38 -9.45 -30.43
C GLU A 319 -13.84 -8.38 -29.46
N ASP A 320 -14.68 -7.89 -28.53
CA ASP A 320 -14.26 -6.91 -27.52
C ASP A 320 -13.18 -7.46 -26.58
N LEU A 321 -13.33 -8.70 -26.09
CA LEU A 321 -12.34 -9.31 -25.18
C LEU A 321 -11.04 -9.69 -25.93
N ALA A 322 -11.13 -10.17 -27.17
CA ALA A 322 -9.95 -10.51 -27.96
C ALA A 322 -9.14 -9.27 -28.34
N ALA A 323 -9.83 -8.15 -28.64
CA ALA A 323 -9.20 -6.86 -28.87
C ALA A 323 -8.43 -6.35 -27.64
N TYR A 324 -8.85 -6.74 -26.43
CA TYR A 324 -8.11 -6.45 -25.20
C TYR A 324 -6.97 -7.45 -24.97
N LEU A 325 -7.23 -8.75 -25.00
CA LEU A 325 -6.25 -9.79 -24.69
C LEU A 325 -5.04 -9.78 -25.63
N SER A 326 -5.24 -9.44 -26.90
CA SER A 326 -4.14 -9.26 -27.88
C SER A 326 -3.22 -8.07 -27.59
N THR A 327 -3.54 -7.24 -26.60
CA THR A 327 -2.63 -6.18 -26.13
C THR A 327 -1.65 -6.67 -25.05
N LEU A 328 -1.84 -7.89 -24.54
CA LEU A 328 -0.94 -8.53 -23.59
C LEU A 328 0.30 -9.03 -24.35
N SER A 329 1.49 -8.61 -23.93
CA SER A 329 2.76 -8.92 -24.61
C SER A 329 3.28 -10.33 -24.29
N SER A 330 3.78 -11.05 -25.30
CA SER A 330 4.54 -12.29 -25.13
C SER A 330 5.93 -12.02 -24.51
N SER A 331 6.41 -12.94 -23.68
CA SER A 331 7.79 -12.96 -23.21
C SER A 331 8.58 -14.01 -24.00
N GLU A 332 9.18 -13.61 -25.12
CA GLU A 332 10.28 -14.40 -25.73
C GLU A 332 11.41 -13.45 -26.11
N SER A 333 12.48 -13.48 -25.31
CA SER A 333 13.81 -13.21 -25.81
C SER A 333 14.22 -14.43 -26.64
N ASP A 334 14.36 -14.25 -27.95
CA ASP A 334 14.91 -15.24 -28.86
C ASP A 334 16.30 -15.70 -28.40
N GLY A 335 16.35 -16.83 -27.70
CA GLY A 335 17.58 -17.58 -27.48
C GLY A 335 17.83 -18.46 -28.70
N GLU A 336 18.71 -18.03 -29.59
CA GLU A 336 19.27 -18.87 -30.65
C GLU A 336 19.93 -20.12 -30.02
N GLU A 337 19.25 -21.26 -30.02
CA GLU A 337 19.90 -22.56 -29.81
C GLU A 337 20.73 -22.90 -31.06
N SER A 338 22.05 -22.74 -30.94
CA SER A 338 23.00 -23.29 -31.90
C SER A 338 23.08 -24.81 -31.74
N TYR A 339 22.62 -25.54 -32.74
CA TYR A 339 22.86 -26.98 -32.91
C TYR A 339 24.37 -27.26 -33.01
N GLU A 340 24.93 -28.01 -32.05
CA GLU A 340 26.18 -28.74 -32.27
C GLU A 340 25.84 -30.16 -32.75
N GLU A 341 26.10 -30.42 -34.04
CA GLU A 341 26.18 -31.76 -34.62
C GLU A 341 27.36 -32.52 -33.99
N GLU A 342 27.09 -33.52 -33.16
CA GLU A 342 28.07 -34.58 -32.88
C GLU A 342 28.17 -35.52 -34.09
N SER A 343 29.26 -35.37 -34.84
CA SER A 343 29.70 -36.31 -35.85
C SER A 343 30.46 -37.50 -35.23
N ASP A 344 30.18 -38.69 -35.77
CA ASP A 344 30.78 -40.01 -35.50
C ASP A 344 32.30 -40.04 -35.21
N ASP A 345 32.69 -40.88 -34.24
CA ASP A 345 33.81 -41.85 -34.34
C ASP A 345 33.63 -43.04 -33.37
#